data_AF-A0A9X2YJV1-F1
#
_entry.id   AF-A0A9X2YJV1-F1
#
_cell.length_a   1.000
_cell.length_b   1.000
_cell.length_c   1.000
_cell.angle_alpha   90.00
_cell.angle_beta   90.00
_cell.angle_gamma   90.00
#
_symmetry.space_group_name_H-M   'P 1'
#
loop_
_entity.id
_entity.type
_entity.pdbx_description
1 polymer ?
#
loop_
_entity_poly.entity_id
_entity_poly.type
_entity_poly.pdbx_seq_one_letter_code
_entity_poly.pdbx_strand_id
1 'polypeptide(L)'
;MLDRFSRFPDGAWFDGVEFTDFAWFDETKFADHVRFPKAEFRDYAFFGNALFEGMAWFGDARFHGGLTFENATFVPCSPLDKLDLLKALVKQEAADDACAPKGWRLSQSGVDGWSTFEVIGLDSTSADASTEDPLPPERT
;
A
#
# COMPACT_ATOMS: atom_id res chain seq x y z
N MET A 1 -14.71 -8.50 28.29
CA MET A 1 -14.78 -7.39 27.32
C MET A 1 -14.72 -8.09 25.96
N LEU A 2 -15.88 -8.24 25.29
CA LEU A 2 -15.96 -9.02 24.04
C LEU A 2 -15.41 -8.18 22.89
N ASP A 3 -14.61 -8.80 22.02
CA ASP A 3 -14.05 -8.23 20.79
C ASP A 3 -15.15 -7.50 20.01
N ARG A 4 -15.05 -6.17 19.91
CA ARG A 4 -15.99 -5.33 19.12
C ARG A 4 -15.55 -5.14 17.67
N PHE A 5 -14.60 -5.97 17.23
CA PHE A 5 -13.93 -5.87 15.94
C PHE A 5 -14.32 -7.07 15.08
N SER A 6 -14.60 -6.83 13.80
CA SER A 6 -14.68 -7.90 12.81
C SER A 6 -13.33 -8.63 12.75
N ARG A 7 -13.36 -9.96 12.61
CA ARG A 7 -12.14 -10.77 12.64
C ARG A 7 -12.14 -11.85 11.57
N PHE A 8 -11.03 -11.94 10.84
CA PHE A 8 -10.67 -13.08 10.01
C PHE A 8 -9.57 -13.88 10.75
N PRO A 9 -9.92 -15.04 11.35
CA PRO A 9 -8.95 -15.83 12.12
C PRO A 9 -7.95 -16.58 11.25
N ASP A 10 -8.31 -16.85 10.00
CA ASP A 10 -7.51 -17.52 8.99
C ASP A 10 -7.36 -16.60 7.76
N GLY A 11 -6.66 -17.09 6.73
CA GLY A 11 -6.49 -16.35 5.49
C GLY A 11 -7.81 -15.94 4.83
N ALA A 12 -7.87 -14.71 4.31
CA ALA A 12 -9.05 -14.15 3.64
C ALA A 12 -8.71 -13.72 2.21
N TRP A 13 -9.56 -14.12 1.24
CA TRP A 13 -9.30 -13.93 -0.18
C TRP A 13 -10.44 -13.17 -0.86
N PHE A 14 -10.11 -11.97 -1.33
CA PHE A 14 -10.97 -11.06 -2.09
C PHE A 14 -10.40 -10.79 -3.50
N ASP A 15 -9.62 -11.75 -4.02
CA ASP A 15 -9.04 -11.69 -5.37
C ASP A 15 -10.12 -11.39 -6.43
N GLY A 16 -9.98 -10.28 -7.15
CA GLY A 16 -10.91 -9.89 -8.22
C GLY A 16 -12.34 -9.53 -7.78
N VAL A 17 -12.57 -9.32 -6.48
CA VAL A 17 -13.88 -8.90 -5.96
C VAL A 17 -14.16 -7.45 -6.34
N GLU A 18 -15.39 -7.17 -6.77
CA GLU A 18 -15.89 -5.81 -6.96
C GLU A 18 -16.73 -5.41 -5.74
N PHE A 19 -16.27 -4.41 -5.00
CA PHE A 19 -17.02 -3.73 -3.95
C PHE A 19 -17.71 -2.52 -4.58
N THR A 20 -19.02 -2.63 -4.82
CA THR A 20 -19.79 -1.61 -5.56
C THR A 20 -20.21 -0.40 -4.72
N ASP A 21 -20.14 -0.54 -3.41
CA ASP A 21 -20.49 0.48 -2.40
C ASP A 21 -19.32 0.54 -1.39
N PHE A 22 -19.49 1.25 -0.29
CA PHE A 22 -18.51 1.35 0.79
C PHE A 22 -17.99 -0.01 1.24
N ALA A 23 -16.66 -0.14 1.30
CA ALA A 23 -15.98 -1.32 1.81
C ALA A 23 -15.42 -1.02 3.21
N TRP A 24 -16.19 -1.38 4.25
CA TRP A 24 -15.79 -1.19 5.64
C TRP A 24 -14.97 -2.36 6.18
N PHE A 25 -13.66 -2.16 6.29
CA PHE A 25 -12.72 -3.00 7.03
C PHE A 25 -12.12 -2.26 8.24
N ASP A 26 -12.72 -1.13 8.64
CA ASP A 26 -12.31 -0.40 9.84
C ASP A 26 -12.30 -1.33 11.05
N GLU A 27 -11.28 -1.13 11.88
CA GLU A 27 -11.07 -1.86 13.12
C GLU A 27 -11.05 -3.39 12.93
N THR A 28 -10.84 -3.90 11.71
CA THR A 28 -10.86 -5.34 11.43
C THR A 28 -9.51 -5.98 11.75
N LYS A 29 -9.55 -7.15 12.39
CA LYS A 29 -8.36 -7.98 12.62
C LYS A 29 -8.23 -9.07 11.56
N PHE A 30 -7.17 -9.00 10.76
CA PHE A 30 -6.71 -10.07 9.88
C PHE A 30 -5.57 -10.83 10.57
N ALA A 31 -5.89 -11.98 11.17
CA ALA A 31 -4.93 -12.76 11.96
C ALA A 31 -3.93 -13.56 11.10
N ASP A 32 -4.23 -13.71 9.81
CA ASP A 32 -3.38 -14.34 8.81
C ASP A 32 -3.41 -13.49 7.53
N HIS A 33 -2.80 -14.01 6.48
CA HIS A 33 -2.69 -13.41 5.16
C HIS A 33 -4.04 -12.96 4.56
N VAL A 34 -4.10 -11.73 4.04
CA VAL A 34 -5.27 -11.18 3.34
C VAL A 34 -4.93 -10.75 1.93
N ARG A 35 -5.79 -11.07 0.96
CA ARG A 35 -5.59 -10.79 -0.46
C ARG A 35 -6.73 -9.96 -1.03
N PHE A 36 -6.37 -8.89 -1.73
CA PHE A 36 -7.24 -8.06 -2.57
C PHE A 36 -6.69 -7.85 -4.00
N PRO A 37 -5.88 -8.76 -4.59
CA PRO A 37 -5.30 -8.48 -5.89
C PRO A 37 -6.41 -8.37 -6.94
N LYS A 38 -6.31 -7.36 -7.80
CA LYS A 38 -7.32 -7.03 -8.82
C LYS A 38 -8.72 -6.72 -8.25
N ALA A 39 -8.85 -6.53 -6.94
CA ALA A 39 -10.12 -6.08 -6.37
C ALA A 39 -10.43 -4.66 -6.85
N GLU A 40 -11.70 -4.38 -7.11
CA GLU A 40 -12.16 -3.05 -7.51
C GLU A 40 -13.05 -2.47 -6.39
N PHE A 41 -12.63 -1.35 -5.81
CA PHE A 41 -13.38 -0.59 -4.82
C PHE A 41 -14.01 0.62 -5.52
N ARG A 42 -15.31 0.55 -5.80
CA ARG A 42 -16.05 1.58 -6.54
C ARG A 42 -16.30 2.85 -5.72
N ASP A 43 -16.44 2.68 -4.41
CA ASP A 43 -16.62 3.77 -3.44
C ASP A 43 -15.50 3.74 -2.38
N TYR A 44 -15.66 4.47 -1.27
CA TYR A 44 -14.63 4.55 -0.24
C TYR A 44 -14.30 3.18 0.37
N ALA A 45 -13.01 2.91 0.51
CA ALA A 45 -12.47 1.73 1.17
C ALA A 45 -11.78 2.12 2.48
N PHE A 46 -12.30 1.59 3.59
CA PHE A 46 -11.88 1.95 4.93
C PHE A 46 -11.10 0.81 5.58
N PHE A 47 -9.82 1.02 5.85
CA PHE A 47 -8.95 0.11 6.59
C PHE A 47 -8.38 0.79 7.86
N GLY A 48 -9.07 1.81 8.36
CA GLY A 48 -8.66 2.59 9.52
C GLY A 48 -8.66 1.72 10.78
N ASN A 49 -7.63 1.84 11.61
CA ASN A 49 -7.43 1.03 12.81
C ASN A 49 -7.41 -0.50 12.56
N ALA A 50 -7.32 -0.95 11.30
CA ALA A 50 -7.24 -2.37 10.99
C ALA A 50 -5.90 -2.94 11.47
N LEU A 51 -5.93 -4.19 11.92
CA LEU A 51 -4.74 -4.93 12.37
C LEU A 51 -4.45 -6.05 11.38
N PHE A 52 -3.29 -5.98 10.74
CA PHE A 52 -2.78 -7.00 9.82
C PHE A 52 -1.62 -7.75 10.48
N GLU A 53 -1.87 -8.99 10.91
CA GLU A 53 -0.84 -9.88 11.50
C GLU A 53 -0.14 -10.73 10.42
N GLY A 54 -0.78 -10.95 9.27
CA GLY A 54 -0.21 -11.59 8.08
C GLY A 54 0.21 -10.59 6.99
N MET A 55 0.58 -11.10 5.81
CA MET A 55 0.77 -10.22 4.63
C MET A 55 -0.58 -9.71 4.11
N ALA A 56 -0.59 -8.47 3.64
CA ALA A 56 -1.72 -7.86 2.96
C ALA A 56 -1.33 -7.50 1.51
N TRP A 57 -1.99 -8.11 0.54
CA TRP A 57 -1.66 -7.91 -0.88
C TRP A 57 -2.77 -7.17 -1.62
N PHE A 58 -2.42 -6.05 -2.23
CA PHE A 58 -3.33 -5.21 -3.04
C PHE A 58 -2.82 -5.06 -4.49
N GLY A 59 -1.96 -5.98 -4.95
CA GLY A 59 -1.42 -5.93 -6.31
C GLY A 59 -2.50 -5.81 -7.38
N ASP A 60 -2.40 -4.81 -8.23
CA ASP A 60 -3.39 -4.48 -9.28
C ASP A 60 -4.79 -4.12 -8.76
N ALA A 61 -4.97 -3.88 -7.45
CA ALA A 61 -6.22 -3.39 -6.89
C ALA A 61 -6.50 -1.95 -7.36
N ARG A 62 -7.78 -1.60 -7.53
CA ARG A 62 -8.21 -0.28 -8.01
C ARG A 62 -9.17 0.36 -7.03
N PHE A 63 -8.81 1.54 -6.57
CA PHE A 63 -9.62 2.37 -5.68
C PHE A 63 -10.17 3.54 -6.49
N HIS A 64 -11.46 3.51 -6.77
CA HIS A 64 -12.16 4.58 -7.49
C HIS A 64 -12.63 5.69 -6.54
N GLY A 65 -12.99 5.34 -5.31
CA GLY A 65 -13.27 6.27 -4.22
C GLY A 65 -12.06 6.48 -3.30
N GLY A 66 -12.25 7.24 -2.22
CA GLY A 66 -11.19 7.50 -1.24
C GLY A 66 -10.78 6.23 -0.49
N LEU A 67 -9.56 6.25 0.04
CA LEU A 67 -8.94 5.09 0.69
C LEU A 67 -8.25 5.55 1.96
N THR A 68 -8.49 4.89 3.09
CA THR A 68 -7.80 5.22 4.34
C THR A 68 -7.18 4.00 5.01
N PHE A 69 -5.91 4.14 5.38
CA PHE A 69 -5.18 3.26 6.30
C PHE A 69 -4.83 3.97 7.61
N GLU A 70 -5.61 4.98 8.00
CA GLU A 70 -5.36 5.76 9.22
C GLU A 70 -5.26 4.83 10.44
N ASN A 71 -4.16 4.92 11.20
CA ASN A 71 -3.88 4.06 12.36
C ASN A 71 -3.87 2.55 12.08
N ALA A 72 -3.86 2.11 10.81
CA ALA A 72 -3.68 0.71 10.47
C ALA A 72 -2.33 0.20 10.98
N THR A 73 -2.32 -0.98 11.57
CA THR A 73 -1.13 -1.59 12.17
C THR A 73 -0.76 -2.86 11.40
N PHE A 74 0.51 -2.98 11.02
CA PHE A 74 1.10 -4.13 10.35
C PHE A 74 2.13 -4.78 11.27
N VAL A 75 2.04 -6.09 11.50
CA VAL A 75 2.91 -6.83 12.43
C VAL A 75 3.78 -7.84 11.66
N PRO A 76 5.11 -7.90 11.92
CA PRO A 76 5.90 -6.97 12.72
C PRO A 76 5.95 -5.56 12.08
N CYS A 77 6.29 -4.52 12.85
CA CYS A 77 6.08 -3.07 12.60
C CYS A 77 6.64 -2.44 11.28
N SER A 78 7.01 -3.23 10.28
CA SER A 78 7.47 -2.79 8.96
C SER A 78 6.41 -3.12 7.90
N PRO A 79 5.57 -2.14 7.49
CA PRO A 79 4.64 -2.31 6.37
C PRO A 79 5.36 -2.68 5.07
N LEU A 80 6.61 -2.26 4.90
CA LEU A 80 7.38 -2.51 3.66
C LEU A 80 7.62 -4.00 3.39
N ASP A 81 7.61 -4.83 4.44
CA ASP A 81 7.79 -6.28 4.31
C ASP A 81 6.47 -7.04 4.19
N LYS A 82 5.35 -6.42 4.60
CA LYS A 82 4.05 -7.09 4.78
C LYS A 82 2.93 -6.57 3.90
N LEU A 83 3.04 -5.35 3.38
CA LEU A 83 2.01 -4.69 2.60
C LEU A 83 2.51 -4.50 1.16
N ASP A 84 1.82 -5.11 0.21
CA ASP A 84 2.06 -4.87 -1.21
C ASP A 84 1.00 -3.93 -1.78
N LEU A 85 1.38 -2.66 -1.95
CA LEU A 85 0.60 -1.63 -2.65
C LEU A 85 1.26 -1.22 -3.98
N LEU A 86 2.39 -1.79 -4.39
CA LEU A 86 3.23 -1.26 -5.49
C LEU A 86 2.48 -1.15 -6.83
N LYS A 87 1.49 -2.02 -7.04
CA LYS A 87 0.66 -2.05 -8.24
C LYS A 87 -0.77 -1.61 -8.00
N ALA A 88 -1.10 -1.19 -6.78
CA ALA A 88 -2.41 -0.64 -6.48
C ALA A 88 -2.53 0.75 -7.10
N LEU A 89 -3.73 1.07 -7.58
CA LEU A 89 -4.05 2.34 -8.22
C LEU A 89 -5.17 3.03 -7.46
N VAL A 90 -5.03 4.34 -7.27
CA VAL A 90 -6.08 5.21 -6.72
C VAL A 90 -6.48 6.23 -7.77
N LYS A 91 -7.78 6.45 -7.98
CA LYS A 91 -8.25 7.50 -8.89
C LYS A 91 -7.69 8.85 -8.45
N GLN A 92 -7.18 9.65 -9.39
CA GLN A 92 -6.52 10.90 -9.03
C GLN A 92 -7.45 11.86 -8.28
N GLU A 93 -8.73 11.93 -8.67
CA GLU A 93 -9.74 12.72 -7.94
C GLU A 93 -10.02 12.24 -6.50
N ALA A 94 -9.66 10.99 -6.18
CA ALA A 94 -9.76 10.42 -4.84
C ALA A 94 -8.42 10.39 -4.09
N ALA A 95 -7.31 10.72 -4.77
CA ALA A 95 -5.98 10.65 -4.20
C ALA A 95 -5.73 11.73 -3.14
N ASP A 96 -6.37 12.89 -3.28
CA ASP A 96 -6.24 14.00 -2.32
C ASP A 96 -6.87 13.67 -0.95
N ASP A 97 -7.92 12.83 -0.95
CA ASP A 97 -8.60 12.35 0.26
C ASP A 97 -7.97 11.05 0.81
N ALA A 98 -7.05 10.44 0.07
CA ALA A 98 -6.51 9.14 0.43
C ALA A 98 -5.43 9.25 1.52
N CYS A 99 -5.57 8.42 2.56
CA CYS A 99 -4.60 8.28 3.62
C CYS A 99 -3.77 7.01 3.41
N ALA A 100 -2.58 7.16 2.84
CA ALA A 100 -1.62 6.07 2.68
C ALA A 100 -1.05 5.61 4.05
N PRO A 101 -0.72 4.32 4.21
CA PRO A 101 -0.11 3.84 5.45
C PRO A 101 1.30 4.40 5.64
N LYS A 102 1.80 4.37 6.87
CA LYS A 102 3.16 4.85 7.19
C LYS A 102 4.21 4.21 6.28
N GLY A 103 5.08 5.04 5.72
CA GLY A 103 6.13 4.60 4.79
C GLY A 103 5.70 4.55 3.33
N TRP A 104 4.44 4.87 3.02
CA TRP A 104 3.90 4.94 1.68
C TRP A 104 3.36 6.34 1.37
N ARG A 105 3.37 6.71 0.09
CA ARG A 105 2.72 7.92 -0.43
C ARG A 105 2.10 7.63 -1.79
N LEU A 106 1.20 8.51 -2.25
CA LEU A 106 0.71 8.48 -3.62
C LEU A 106 1.56 9.38 -4.53
N SER A 107 1.70 8.98 -5.79
CA SER A 107 2.37 9.77 -6.82
C SER A 107 1.52 10.99 -7.20
N GLN A 108 2.20 12.13 -7.42
CA GLN A 108 1.56 13.41 -7.78
C GLN A 108 1.12 13.47 -9.25
N SER A 109 1.69 12.62 -10.11
CA SER A 109 1.38 12.54 -11.53
C SER A 109 1.05 11.11 -11.90
N GLY A 110 -0.23 10.78 -11.82
CA GLY A 110 -0.76 9.50 -12.24
C GLY A 110 -0.69 9.28 -13.76
N VAL A 111 -0.74 8.03 -14.19
CA VAL A 111 -0.92 7.66 -15.62
C VAL A 111 -2.41 7.46 -15.86
N ASP A 112 -2.96 8.05 -16.93
CA ASP A 112 -4.36 7.86 -17.33
C ASP A 112 -5.41 8.17 -16.24
N GLY A 113 -5.12 9.15 -15.37
CA GLY A 113 -6.00 9.57 -14.27
C GLY A 113 -5.93 8.69 -13.02
N TRP A 114 -4.85 7.92 -12.85
CA TRP A 114 -4.62 7.03 -11.72
C TRP A 114 -3.27 7.29 -11.03
N SER A 115 -3.29 7.55 -9.73
CA SER A 115 -2.11 7.64 -8.89
C SER A 115 -1.65 6.24 -8.44
N THR A 116 -0.33 6.08 -8.29
CA THR A 116 0.33 4.85 -7.82
C THR A 116 0.88 5.05 -6.41
N PHE A 117 1.07 3.95 -5.67
CA PHE A 117 1.76 3.99 -4.40
C PHE A 117 3.28 3.90 -4.56
N GLU A 118 4.00 4.70 -3.77
CA GLU A 118 5.46 4.73 -3.70
C GLU A 118 5.91 4.60 -2.24
N VAL A 119 7.02 3.90 -2.02
CA VAL A 119 7.66 3.83 -0.70
C VAL A 119 8.42 5.13 -0.44
N ILE A 120 8.16 5.75 0.70
CA ILE A 120 8.88 6.95 1.15
C ILE A 120 10.30 6.54 1.54
N GLY A 121 11.31 7.12 0.87
CA GLY A 121 12.72 6.92 1.22
C GLY A 121 13.45 5.82 0.45
N LEU A 122 12.81 5.22 -0.56
CA LEU A 122 13.57 4.64 -1.68
C LEU A 122 13.93 5.82 -2.58
N ASP A 123 15.13 6.32 -2.43
CA ASP A 123 15.75 7.29 -3.30
C ASP A 123 15.71 6.80 -4.75
N SER A 124 14.80 7.38 -5.52
CA SER A 124 14.85 7.37 -6.97
C SER A 124 16.04 8.23 -7.45
N THR A 125 17.30 7.85 -7.17
CA THR A 125 18.53 8.23 -7.89
C THR A 125 19.74 7.46 -7.31
N SER A 126 20.03 6.26 -7.80
CA SER A 126 21.41 5.73 -7.77
C SER A 126 21.82 5.34 -9.20
N ALA A 127 21.82 6.33 -10.09
CA ALA A 127 22.50 6.25 -11.38
C ALA A 127 23.60 7.31 -11.37
N ASP A 128 24.83 6.86 -11.61
CA ASP A 128 26.08 7.62 -11.73
C ASP A 128 26.67 8.28 -10.47
N ALA A 129 27.39 7.47 -9.72
CA ALA A 129 28.70 7.88 -9.21
C ALA A 129 29.77 6.96 -9.80
N SER A 130 29.99 7.05 -11.11
CA SER A 130 31.24 6.61 -11.73
C SER A 130 32.34 7.58 -11.28
N THR A 131 32.90 7.35 -10.10
CA THR A 131 34.18 7.95 -9.72
C THR A 131 35.25 7.20 -10.51
N GLU A 132 35.66 7.76 -11.66
CA GLU A 132 36.93 7.38 -12.27
C GLU A 132 38.05 7.64 -11.25
N ASP A 133 38.71 6.56 -10.86
CA ASP A 133 39.88 6.57 -9.98
C ASP A 133 41.07 7.17 -10.75
N PRO A 134 41.69 8.28 -10.32
CA PRO A 134 42.78 8.88 -11.08
C PRO A 134 44.02 7.97 -11.05
N LEU A 135 44.54 7.66 -12.24
CA LEU A 135 45.78 6.91 -12.45
C LEU A 135 46.94 7.54 -11.64
N PRO A 136 47.76 6.74 -10.93
CA PRO A 136 48.92 7.26 -10.22
C PRO A 136 49.98 7.79 -11.21
N PRO A 137 50.77 8.81 -10.84
CA PRO A 137 51.75 9.40 -11.74
C PRO A 137 52.88 8.40 -12.06
N GLU A 138 53.24 8.31 -13.34
CA GLU A 138 54.39 7.51 -13.78
C GLU A 138 55.70 8.11 -13.24
N ARG A 139 56.54 7.23 -12.70
CA ARG A 139 57.81 7.57 -12.06
C ARG A 139 58.89 7.76 -13.15
N THR A 140 59.39 8.98 -13.32
CA THR A 140 60.65 9.26 -14.06
C THR A 140 61.87 9.27 -13.15
#